data_AF-A0A8B0SG93-F1
#
_entry.id   AF-A0A8B0SG93-F1
#
_cell.length_a   1.000
_cell.length_b   1.000
_cell.length_c   1.000
_cell.angle_alpha   90.00
_cell.angle_beta   90.00
_cell.angle_gamma   90.00
#
_symmetry.space_group_name_H-M   'P 1'
#
loop_
_entity.id
_entity.type
_entity.pdbx_description
1 polymer ?
#
loop_
_entity_poly.entity_id
_entity_poly.type
_entity_poly.pdbx_seq_one_letter_code
_entity_poly.pdbx_strand_id
1 'polypeptide(L)'
;MPTFDTNLVNAHLRAFRANPVETMQTIPPKQNASGEMVSTSPFAAEDAATHAYSAGRDQLRTNMLQKGVTTRAAIEANDDPRKLADTFKYDSLPAIEAAGLRTAKLAVQPWSGDYWATASGGLGNRYAGCGGMGGGWDMNYEYTRTHPSKVILNSGSEVWVNELSPSEKYDALVGDAAETLTRMSWLDGKKYFDVHKEVPGWFGICHGWAPAAFMFPRPAKSVKLLTPNKQTLTFYPCEIKALASLLWARSNPTTRFIGGRCNVEKPTIDPATGRVITLYNPYIAADYGTDQPLEPSQPRPGETEVSLSSETWSEDGTTGREGGRPTQSQCFDTNPGAWHLAVVNQLGVSKRSMIMDASFDYQVWNQPLLGYQYTYFNPQTLKQTEKLAEATTTKTAFTADIFKKYRSPKAVSFVGIVMRVTYMGENGNSQEHTDTSDNDSIATVDYYYDLELDAAGKIIGGEWYSNSHPDFLWTPPKDGRAVSRYEALATGTWAAGKPMPDSWRAAAAKASADMTPLAAIVEYMVKLAK
;
A
#
# COMPACT_ATOMS: atom_id res chain seq x y z
N MET A 1 16.47 -28.76 1.24
CA MET A 1 15.97 -27.45 1.73
C MET A 1 16.78 -26.38 1.02
N PRO A 2 16.23 -25.62 0.07
CA PRO A 2 16.96 -24.49 -0.47
C PRO A 2 16.90 -23.36 0.57
N THR A 3 18.08 -22.92 1.02
CA THR A 3 18.27 -21.76 1.88
C THR A 3 17.84 -20.50 1.15
N PHE A 4 17.02 -19.68 1.79
CA PHE A 4 16.68 -18.31 1.41
C PHE A 4 17.96 -17.56 0.98
N ASP A 5 18.07 -17.17 -0.30
CA ASP A 5 19.22 -16.41 -0.78
C ASP A 5 19.02 -14.92 -0.50
N THR A 6 19.56 -14.48 0.63
CA THR A 6 19.60 -13.08 1.08
C THR A 6 20.19 -12.12 0.04
N ASN A 7 21.01 -12.58 -0.91
CA ASN A 7 21.63 -11.70 -1.91
C ASN A 7 20.64 -11.27 -3.02
N LEU A 8 19.70 -12.15 -3.39
CA LEU A 8 18.65 -11.86 -4.38
C LEU A 8 17.60 -10.87 -3.84
N VAL A 9 17.23 -11.02 -2.57
CA VAL A 9 16.34 -10.08 -1.87
C VAL A 9 16.99 -8.70 -1.79
N ASN A 10 18.28 -8.63 -1.42
CA ASN A 10 19.01 -7.36 -1.36
C ASN A 10 19.22 -6.71 -2.73
N ALA A 11 19.29 -7.49 -3.81
CA ALA A 11 19.34 -6.96 -5.18
C ALA A 11 17.98 -6.38 -5.63
N HIS A 12 16.87 -7.08 -5.36
CA HIS A 12 15.52 -6.60 -5.64
C HIS A 12 15.18 -5.33 -4.83
N LEU A 13 15.58 -5.28 -3.55
CA LEU A 13 15.39 -4.10 -2.70
C LEU A 13 16.22 -2.90 -3.16
N ARG A 14 17.42 -3.11 -3.72
CA ARG A 14 18.22 -2.03 -4.33
C ARG A 14 17.61 -1.53 -5.63
N ALA A 15 17.08 -2.42 -6.46
CA ALA A 15 16.36 -2.06 -7.67
C ALA A 15 15.08 -1.28 -7.34
N PHE A 16 14.30 -1.73 -6.35
CA PHE A 16 13.09 -1.06 -5.89
C PHE A 16 13.39 0.35 -5.36
N ARG A 17 14.48 0.51 -4.63
CA ARG A 17 14.95 1.83 -4.14
C ARG A 17 15.38 2.76 -5.29
N ALA A 18 15.84 2.23 -6.41
CA ALA A 18 16.30 3.01 -7.55
C ALA A 18 15.15 3.37 -8.51
N ASN A 19 14.25 2.43 -8.78
CA ASN A 19 13.08 2.62 -9.62
C ASN A 19 11.95 1.67 -9.17
N PRO A 20 11.07 2.11 -8.25
CA PRO A 20 10.02 1.28 -7.68
C PRO A 20 9.03 0.76 -8.74
N VAL A 21 8.78 1.57 -9.77
CA VAL A 21 7.82 1.28 -10.84
C VAL A 21 8.35 0.15 -11.74
N GLU A 22 9.58 0.28 -12.23
CA GLU A 22 10.21 -0.75 -13.08
C GLU A 22 10.48 -2.06 -12.32
N THR A 23 10.84 -1.96 -11.04
CA THR A 23 11.13 -3.14 -10.21
C THR A 23 9.89 -3.95 -9.87
N MET A 24 8.74 -3.30 -9.70
CA MET A 24 7.46 -3.97 -9.48
C MET A 24 6.82 -4.45 -10.79
N GLN A 25 7.24 -3.90 -11.94
CA GLN A 25 6.88 -4.37 -13.28
C GLN A 25 7.74 -5.54 -13.76
N THR A 26 8.91 -5.76 -13.17
CA THR A 26 9.80 -6.88 -13.47
C THR A 26 9.51 -8.06 -12.54
N ILE A 27 8.84 -9.09 -13.07
CA ILE A 27 8.66 -10.36 -12.35
C ILE A 27 10.05 -10.99 -12.14
N PRO A 28 10.45 -11.35 -10.91
CA PRO A 28 11.74 -12.00 -10.66
C PRO A 28 11.89 -13.24 -11.55
N PRO A 29 13.03 -13.43 -12.25
CA PRO A 29 13.20 -14.58 -13.14
C PRO A 29 13.07 -15.88 -12.35
N LYS A 30 12.21 -16.79 -12.83
CA LYS A 30 12.03 -18.11 -12.22
C LYS A 30 13.29 -18.92 -12.40
N GLN A 31 13.89 -19.34 -11.29
CA GLN A 31 14.96 -20.34 -11.27
C GLN A 31 14.36 -21.71 -10.97
N ASN A 32 14.82 -22.74 -11.67
CA ASN A 32 14.49 -24.11 -11.30
C ASN A 32 15.24 -24.52 -10.00
N ALA A 33 14.92 -25.70 -9.46
CA ALA A 33 15.56 -26.21 -8.24
C ALA A 33 17.09 -26.40 -8.34
N SER A 34 17.67 -26.29 -9.54
CA SER A 34 19.11 -26.34 -9.82
C SER A 34 19.75 -24.95 -10.06
N GLY A 35 18.99 -23.86 -9.92
CA GLY A 35 19.51 -22.48 -10.06
C GLY A 35 19.63 -21.99 -11.50
N GLU A 36 19.11 -22.71 -12.48
CA GLU A 36 19.11 -22.28 -13.88
C GLU A 36 17.92 -21.35 -14.16
N MET A 37 18.17 -20.27 -14.88
CA MET A 37 17.15 -19.31 -15.30
C MET A 37 16.20 -19.93 -16.33
N VAL A 38 14.91 -19.92 -16.04
CA VAL A 38 13.85 -20.31 -16.97
C VAL A 38 13.17 -19.03 -17.50
N SER A 39 13.66 -18.55 -18.64
CA SER A 39 13.08 -17.44 -19.44
C SER A 39 11.86 -17.97 -20.25
N THR A 40 10.77 -17.24 -20.55
CA THR A 40 10.69 -15.91 -21.20
C THR A 40 9.46 -15.08 -20.79
N SER A 41 9.69 -13.77 -20.63
CA SER A 41 8.70 -12.68 -20.69
C SER A 41 7.93 -12.66 -22.03
N PRO A 42 6.64 -12.31 -22.06
CA PRO A 42 5.93 -11.91 -23.29
C PRO A 42 5.88 -10.39 -23.54
N PHE A 43 6.46 -9.52 -22.70
CA PHE A 43 6.31 -8.07 -22.85
C PHE A 43 7.53 -7.42 -23.53
N ALA A 44 7.35 -7.05 -24.79
CA ALA A 44 8.22 -6.13 -25.52
C ALA A 44 7.77 -4.68 -25.28
N ALA A 45 8.72 -3.75 -25.35
CA ALA A 45 8.65 -2.37 -24.91
C ALA A 45 7.74 -1.42 -25.74
N GLU A 46 6.49 -1.79 -26.04
CA GLU A 46 5.59 -0.98 -26.88
C GLU A 46 4.25 -0.60 -26.19
N ASP A 47 4.02 -1.04 -24.96
CA ASP A 47 2.72 -0.91 -24.27
C ASP A 47 2.46 0.46 -23.60
N ALA A 48 3.31 1.46 -23.84
CA ALA A 48 3.11 2.82 -23.32
C ALA A 48 2.06 3.64 -24.10
N ALA A 49 1.44 3.08 -25.16
CA ALA A 49 0.68 3.87 -26.14
C ALA A 49 -0.84 3.58 -26.25
N THR A 50 -1.43 2.68 -25.47
CA THR A 50 -2.83 2.27 -25.69
C THR A 50 -3.84 2.80 -24.66
N HIS A 51 -5.00 3.21 -25.17
CA HIS A 51 -6.12 3.88 -24.48
C HIS A 51 -6.79 3.10 -23.32
N ALA A 52 -6.31 1.90 -22.97
CA ALA A 52 -6.77 1.14 -21.79
C ALA A 52 -6.43 1.86 -20.46
N TYR A 53 -5.30 2.55 -20.46
CA TYR A 53 -4.75 3.29 -19.32
C TYR A 53 -5.65 4.46 -18.86
N SER A 54 -6.35 5.11 -19.79
CA SER A 54 -7.18 6.29 -19.52
C SER A 54 -8.55 5.94 -18.93
N ALA A 55 -9.02 4.70 -19.05
CA ALA A 55 -10.34 4.26 -18.60
C ALA A 55 -10.34 3.80 -17.13
N GLY A 56 -9.26 3.18 -16.65
CA GLY A 56 -9.05 2.89 -15.22
C GLY A 56 -9.08 4.16 -14.34
N ARG A 57 -8.61 5.27 -14.92
CA ARG A 57 -8.66 6.64 -14.37
C ARG A 57 -10.07 7.10 -13.99
N ASP A 58 -11.11 6.70 -14.74
CA ASP A 58 -12.47 7.26 -14.62
C ASP A 58 -13.39 6.49 -13.67
N GLN A 59 -13.06 5.23 -13.31
CA GLN A 59 -13.95 4.40 -12.49
C GLN A 59 -13.63 4.50 -10.99
N LEU A 60 -12.36 4.66 -10.62
CA LEU A 60 -11.93 5.04 -9.26
C LEU A 60 -12.30 6.52 -8.93
N ARG A 61 -12.50 7.34 -9.98
CA ARG A 61 -12.87 8.77 -9.94
C ARG A 61 -14.15 9.07 -9.16
N THR A 62 -15.12 8.17 -9.17
CA THR A 62 -16.50 8.49 -8.73
C THR A 62 -16.71 8.19 -7.24
N ASN A 63 -15.86 7.37 -6.62
CA ASN A 63 -16.10 6.88 -5.26
C ASN A 63 -15.40 7.71 -4.16
N MET A 64 -14.52 8.66 -4.47
CA MET A 64 -13.67 9.31 -3.45
C MET A 64 -13.50 10.84 -3.50
N LEU A 65 -14.28 11.61 -4.27
CA LEU A 65 -14.02 13.06 -4.44
C LEU A 65 -15.02 14.01 -3.74
N GLN A 66 -14.49 14.92 -2.90
CA GLN A 66 -15.08 16.23 -2.60
C GLN A 66 -14.12 17.36 -3.03
N LYS A 67 -14.68 18.49 -3.48
CA LYS A 67 -13.97 19.66 -4.04
C LYS A 67 -13.73 20.78 -3.00
N GLY A 68 -12.60 21.47 -3.10
CA GLY A 68 -12.31 22.78 -2.50
C GLY A 68 -10.95 23.34 -2.95
N VAL A 69 -10.81 24.66 -3.11
CA VAL A 69 -9.68 25.35 -3.77
C VAL A 69 -9.06 26.41 -2.87
N THR A 70 -7.72 26.39 -2.71
CA THR A 70 -6.81 27.52 -2.39
C THR A 70 -5.35 27.12 -2.68
N THR A 71 -4.54 28.01 -3.25
CA THR A 71 -3.18 27.74 -3.80
C THR A 71 -2.02 27.89 -2.80
N ARG A 72 -2.27 27.81 -1.49
CA ARG A 72 -1.26 28.06 -0.44
C ARG A 72 -0.87 26.76 0.27
N ALA A 73 0.36 26.68 0.77
CA ALA A 73 0.84 25.55 1.58
C ALA A 73 0.30 25.52 3.02
N ALA A 74 -0.89 26.11 3.24
CA ALA A 74 -1.59 25.97 4.50
C ALA A 74 -2.27 24.60 4.58
N ILE A 75 -2.46 24.07 5.78
CA ILE A 75 -3.30 22.87 5.97
C ILE A 75 -4.74 23.25 5.61
N GLU A 76 -5.26 22.64 4.56
CA GLU A 76 -6.62 22.83 4.08
C GLU A 76 -7.63 21.91 4.78
N ALA A 77 -8.93 22.15 4.56
CA ALA A 77 -9.98 21.39 5.24
C ALA A 77 -10.00 19.89 4.85
N ASN A 78 -9.56 19.52 3.65
CA ASN A 78 -9.36 18.14 3.20
C ASN A 78 -8.09 17.51 3.77
N ASP A 79 -7.17 18.32 4.31
CA ASP A 79 -5.89 17.88 4.89
C ASP A 79 -5.90 17.91 6.42
N ASP A 80 -7.02 18.23 7.08
CA ASP A 80 -7.04 18.36 8.53
C ASP A 80 -6.76 17.01 9.22
N PRO A 81 -5.57 16.82 9.85
CA PRO A 81 -5.17 15.55 10.44
C PRO A 81 -6.07 15.12 11.61
N ARG A 82 -6.86 16.04 12.18
CA ARG A 82 -7.89 15.75 13.20
C ARG A 82 -9.02 14.89 12.66
N LYS A 83 -9.27 14.94 11.35
CA LYS A 83 -10.28 14.11 10.68
C LYS A 83 -9.79 12.69 10.44
N LEU A 84 -8.47 12.45 10.50
CA LEU A 84 -7.87 11.13 10.30
C LEU A 84 -7.55 10.42 11.62
N ALA A 85 -6.87 11.09 12.55
CA ALA A 85 -6.32 10.45 13.73
C ALA A 85 -7.41 9.95 14.70
N ASP A 86 -7.23 8.78 15.32
CA ASP A 86 -8.10 8.31 16.41
C ASP A 86 -8.04 9.24 17.62
N THR A 87 -6.85 9.72 17.93
CA THR A 87 -6.60 10.67 19.01
C THR A 87 -5.61 11.71 18.51
N PHE A 88 -6.11 12.94 18.34
CA PHE A 88 -5.29 14.07 17.97
C PHE A 88 -4.90 14.87 19.22
N LYS A 89 -3.65 14.75 19.67
CA LYS A 89 -3.16 15.32 20.93
C LYS A 89 -2.20 16.47 20.75
N TYR A 90 -1.34 16.43 19.73
CA TYR A 90 -0.29 17.42 19.53
C TYR A 90 -0.41 18.10 18.16
N ASP A 91 -0.38 19.43 18.13
CA ASP A 91 -0.32 20.24 16.91
C ASP A 91 0.91 21.16 16.84
N SER A 92 1.79 21.14 17.84
CA SER A 92 3.00 21.95 17.86
C SER A 92 4.26 21.10 17.94
N LEU A 93 5.29 21.48 17.18
CA LEU A 93 6.54 20.74 17.10
C LEU A 93 7.29 20.70 18.45
N PRO A 94 7.33 21.79 19.25
CA PRO A 94 7.92 21.73 20.60
C PRO A 94 7.21 20.74 21.54
N ALA A 95 5.88 20.62 21.45
CA ALA A 95 5.13 19.68 22.28
C ALA A 95 5.35 18.22 21.84
N ILE A 96 5.46 17.97 20.52
CA ILE A 96 5.83 16.67 19.96
C ILE A 96 7.24 16.26 20.44
N GLU A 97 8.22 17.19 20.38
CA GLU A 97 9.59 16.97 20.86
C GLU A 97 9.60 16.65 22.37
N ALA A 98 8.91 17.46 23.18
CA ALA A 98 8.83 17.24 24.63
C ALA A 98 8.16 15.91 25.00
N ALA A 99 7.26 15.40 24.14
CA ALA A 99 6.61 14.11 24.31
C ALA A 99 7.47 12.92 23.84
N GLY A 100 8.66 13.17 23.27
CA GLY A 100 9.55 12.11 22.77
C GLY A 100 9.01 11.38 21.54
N LEU A 101 8.16 12.03 20.74
CA LEU A 101 7.45 11.40 19.62
C LEU A 101 8.22 11.47 18.29
N ARG A 102 9.55 11.52 18.34
CA ARG A 102 10.40 11.46 17.14
C ARG A 102 10.44 10.09 16.48
N THR A 103 10.05 9.04 17.22
CA THR A 103 10.01 7.67 16.73
C THR A 103 8.78 6.96 17.30
N ALA A 104 8.19 6.08 16.48
CA ALA A 104 7.22 5.10 16.94
C ALA A 104 7.26 3.87 16.02
N LYS A 105 7.09 2.69 16.60
CA LYS A 105 6.81 1.45 15.89
C LYS A 105 5.65 0.76 16.58
N LEU A 106 4.68 0.27 15.81
CA LEU A 106 3.52 -0.42 16.37
C LEU A 106 3.95 -1.71 17.06
N ALA A 107 3.35 -1.99 18.22
CA ALA A 107 3.60 -3.22 18.98
C ALA A 107 3.03 -4.47 18.28
N VAL A 108 1.96 -4.29 17.51
CA VAL A 108 1.37 -5.33 16.67
C VAL A 108 1.63 -4.96 15.22
N GLN A 109 2.38 -5.81 14.52
CA GLN A 109 2.71 -5.63 13.11
C GLN A 109 1.48 -5.97 12.26
N PRO A 110 0.98 -5.03 11.43
CA PRO A 110 0.02 -5.37 10.39
C PRO A 110 0.60 -6.47 9.51
N TRP A 111 -0.19 -7.46 9.11
CA TRP A 111 0.33 -8.59 8.35
C TRP A 111 0.52 -8.25 6.87
N SER A 112 1.60 -8.76 6.25
CA SER A 112 1.74 -8.74 4.79
C SER A 112 0.74 -9.70 4.14
N GLY A 113 0.36 -9.36 2.92
CA GLY A 113 -0.50 -10.17 2.06
C GLY A 113 -0.29 -9.80 0.60
N ASP A 114 -1.21 -10.22 -0.26
CA ASP A 114 -1.20 -9.90 -1.68
C ASP A 114 -2.34 -8.92 -2.00
N TYR A 115 -2.14 -8.13 -3.05
CA TYR A 115 -3.19 -7.30 -3.64
C TYR A 115 -4.12 -8.11 -4.54
N TRP A 116 -3.87 -9.41 -4.75
CA TRP A 116 -4.70 -10.35 -5.51
C TRP A 116 -5.11 -9.77 -6.85
N ALA A 117 -4.12 -9.64 -7.73
CA ALA A 117 -4.25 -8.96 -9.01
C ALA A 117 -5.51 -9.40 -9.78
N THR A 118 -6.31 -8.43 -10.21
CA THR A 118 -7.47 -8.66 -11.08
C THR A 118 -7.02 -9.31 -12.38
N ALA A 119 -5.82 -8.95 -12.88
CA ALA A 119 -5.20 -9.57 -14.04
C ALA A 119 -4.93 -11.08 -13.87
N SER A 120 -4.74 -11.56 -12.64
CA SER A 120 -4.59 -12.99 -12.34
C SER A 120 -5.92 -13.70 -12.05
N GLY A 121 -7.04 -12.97 -11.99
CA GLY A 121 -8.36 -13.51 -11.64
C GLY A 121 -8.84 -13.20 -10.22
N GLY A 122 -8.12 -12.33 -9.50
CA GLY A 122 -8.44 -12.01 -8.10
C GLY A 122 -8.45 -13.27 -7.23
N LEU A 123 -9.48 -13.44 -6.39
CA LEU A 123 -9.62 -14.63 -5.56
C LEU A 123 -10.04 -15.89 -6.34
N GLY A 124 -10.31 -15.79 -7.64
CA GLY A 124 -10.49 -16.93 -8.55
C GLY A 124 -9.16 -17.56 -8.98
N ASN A 125 -8.03 -16.91 -8.68
CA ASN A 125 -6.71 -17.38 -9.04
C ASN A 125 -6.28 -18.61 -8.22
N ARG A 126 -5.95 -19.71 -8.89
CA ARG A 126 -5.32 -20.89 -8.27
C ARG A 126 -3.81 -20.65 -8.08
N TYR A 127 -3.50 -19.89 -7.05
CA TYR A 127 -2.15 -19.42 -6.72
C TYR A 127 -1.12 -20.54 -6.46
N ALA A 128 -1.58 -21.72 -6.02
CA ALA A 128 -0.71 -22.84 -5.64
C ALA A 128 -0.30 -23.77 -6.80
N GLY A 129 -0.99 -23.69 -7.95
CA GLY A 129 -0.77 -24.60 -9.07
C GLY A 129 0.64 -24.47 -9.66
N CYS A 130 1.12 -25.51 -10.37
CA CYS A 130 2.44 -25.60 -11.01
C CYS A 130 2.84 -24.31 -11.75
N GLY A 131 3.50 -23.39 -11.03
CA GLY A 131 4.01 -22.13 -11.57
C GLY A 131 3.21 -20.87 -11.27
N GLY A 132 2.24 -20.86 -10.34
CA GLY A 132 1.51 -19.64 -9.93
C GLY A 132 1.04 -18.86 -11.15
N MET A 133 0.22 -19.51 -12.00
CA MET A 133 -0.43 -18.97 -13.20
C MET A 133 0.14 -17.62 -13.71
N GLY A 134 1.40 -17.65 -14.18
CA GLY A 134 2.15 -16.49 -14.66
C GLY A 134 1.71 -16.01 -16.05
N GLY A 135 0.50 -16.37 -16.45
CA GLY A 135 -0.14 -15.94 -17.69
C GLY A 135 -1.06 -14.74 -17.46
N GLY A 136 -1.46 -14.10 -18.56
CA GLY A 136 -2.52 -13.10 -18.56
C GLY A 136 -3.88 -13.65 -18.12
N TRP A 137 -4.84 -12.74 -17.93
CA TRP A 137 -6.17 -13.03 -17.42
C TRP A 137 -6.88 -14.19 -18.14
N ASP A 138 -6.75 -14.25 -19.46
CA ASP A 138 -7.38 -15.24 -20.34
C ASP A 138 -6.87 -16.66 -20.14
N MET A 139 -5.54 -16.83 -20.02
CA MET A 139 -4.93 -18.13 -19.77
C MET A 139 -5.40 -18.69 -18.42
N ASN A 140 -5.43 -17.85 -17.39
CA ASN A 140 -5.80 -18.27 -16.04
C ASN A 140 -7.29 -18.56 -15.93
N TYR A 141 -8.11 -17.75 -16.60
CA TYR A 141 -9.54 -17.99 -16.73
C TYR A 141 -9.84 -19.30 -17.45
N GLU A 142 -9.18 -19.55 -18.59
CA GLU A 142 -9.37 -20.74 -19.39
C GLU A 142 -8.89 -22.00 -18.66
N TYR A 143 -7.77 -21.92 -17.93
CA TYR A 143 -7.30 -23.02 -17.08
C TYR A 143 -8.36 -23.39 -16.02
N THR A 144 -8.88 -22.39 -15.30
CA THR A 144 -9.89 -22.61 -14.26
C THR A 144 -11.18 -23.18 -14.86
N ARG A 145 -11.61 -22.67 -16.01
CA ARG A 145 -12.81 -23.13 -16.73
C ARG A 145 -12.68 -24.58 -17.24
N THR A 146 -11.50 -24.98 -17.68
CA THR A 146 -11.23 -26.33 -18.21
C THR A 146 -10.91 -27.36 -17.12
N HIS A 147 -10.59 -26.91 -15.90
CA HIS A 147 -10.31 -27.76 -14.74
C HIS A 147 -11.33 -27.48 -13.62
N PRO A 148 -12.63 -27.73 -13.82
CA PRO A 148 -13.69 -27.25 -12.93
C PRO A 148 -13.54 -27.75 -11.49
N SER A 149 -13.78 -26.86 -10.51
CA SER A 149 -13.60 -27.17 -9.08
C SER A 149 -14.39 -28.41 -8.65
N LYS A 150 -15.58 -28.63 -9.21
CA LYS A 150 -16.43 -29.79 -8.94
C LYS A 150 -15.74 -31.13 -9.25
N VAL A 151 -14.93 -31.20 -10.32
CA VAL A 151 -14.18 -32.42 -10.65
C VAL A 151 -13.06 -32.63 -9.62
N ILE A 152 -12.37 -31.56 -9.24
CA ILE A 152 -11.32 -31.59 -8.22
C ILE A 152 -11.88 -32.00 -6.85
N LEU A 153 -12.98 -31.40 -6.41
CA LEU A 153 -13.66 -31.75 -5.16
C LEU A 153 -14.10 -33.22 -5.17
N ASN A 154 -14.67 -33.70 -6.28
CA ASN A 154 -15.12 -35.09 -6.41
C ASN A 154 -13.97 -36.11 -6.50
N SER A 155 -12.73 -35.68 -6.75
CA SER A 155 -11.57 -36.58 -6.77
C SER A 155 -11.24 -37.18 -5.40
N GLY A 156 -11.63 -36.51 -4.32
CA GLY A 156 -11.24 -36.87 -2.95
C GLY A 156 -9.76 -36.66 -2.63
N SER A 157 -8.97 -36.12 -3.57
CA SER A 157 -7.54 -35.84 -3.39
C SER A 157 -7.34 -34.55 -2.60
N GLU A 158 -6.80 -34.65 -1.37
CA GLU A 158 -6.46 -33.47 -0.56
C GLU A 158 -5.47 -32.56 -1.30
N VAL A 159 -4.51 -33.14 -2.01
CA VAL A 159 -3.54 -32.39 -2.83
C VAL A 159 -4.25 -31.54 -3.86
N TRP A 160 -5.18 -32.11 -4.63
CA TRP A 160 -5.88 -31.35 -5.67
C TRP A 160 -6.86 -30.34 -5.09
N VAL A 161 -7.54 -30.68 -4.00
CA VAL A 161 -8.44 -29.75 -3.31
C VAL A 161 -7.68 -28.54 -2.75
N ASN A 162 -6.42 -28.72 -2.32
CA ASN A 162 -5.59 -27.63 -1.85
C ASN A 162 -5.20 -26.65 -2.97
N GLU A 163 -5.19 -27.09 -4.23
CA GLU A 163 -4.94 -26.26 -5.43
C GLU A 163 -6.11 -25.34 -5.81
N LEU A 164 -7.29 -25.54 -5.24
CA LEU A 164 -8.43 -24.66 -5.47
C LEU A 164 -8.13 -23.25 -4.97
N SER A 165 -8.64 -22.26 -5.70
CA SER A 165 -8.50 -20.85 -5.33
C SER A 165 -9.27 -20.52 -4.03
N PRO A 166 -8.95 -19.39 -3.36
CA PRO A 166 -9.68 -18.96 -2.18
C PRO A 166 -11.20 -18.86 -2.41
N SER A 167 -11.63 -18.37 -3.57
CA SER A 167 -13.06 -18.25 -3.89
C SER A 167 -13.73 -19.60 -4.17
N GLU A 168 -13.05 -20.53 -4.84
CA GLU A 168 -13.58 -21.88 -5.07
C GLU A 168 -13.75 -22.65 -3.76
N LYS A 169 -12.76 -22.56 -2.85
CA LYS A 169 -12.88 -23.14 -1.51
C LYS A 169 -14.00 -22.49 -0.72
N TYR A 170 -14.20 -21.17 -0.83
CA TYR A 170 -15.30 -20.48 -0.17
C TYR A 170 -16.67 -20.91 -0.73
N ASP A 171 -16.83 -21.00 -2.05
CA ASP A 171 -18.07 -21.47 -2.67
C ASP A 171 -18.39 -22.92 -2.26
N ALA A 172 -17.37 -23.79 -2.20
CA ALA A 172 -17.50 -25.16 -1.71
C ALA A 172 -17.87 -25.23 -0.22
N LEU A 173 -17.28 -24.37 0.62
CA LEU A 173 -17.59 -24.26 2.04
C LEU A 173 -19.05 -23.82 2.28
N VAL A 174 -19.52 -22.85 1.48
CA VAL A 174 -20.91 -22.37 1.48
C VAL A 174 -21.87 -23.41 0.88
N GLY A 175 -21.38 -24.30 0.03
CA GLY A 175 -22.21 -25.21 -0.76
C GLY A 175 -22.94 -24.52 -1.90
N ASP A 176 -22.37 -23.43 -2.42
CA ASP A 176 -22.92 -22.71 -3.57
C ASP A 176 -22.51 -23.41 -4.86
N ALA A 177 -23.43 -24.24 -5.39
CA ALA A 177 -23.21 -24.98 -6.63
C ALA A 177 -23.10 -24.10 -7.89
N ALA A 178 -23.46 -22.81 -7.80
CA ALA A 178 -23.29 -21.85 -8.88
C ALA A 178 -21.89 -21.21 -8.90
N GLU A 179 -21.05 -21.51 -7.91
CA GLU A 179 -19.70 -20.94 -7.76
C GLU A 179 -19.72 -19.40 -7.86
N THR A 180 -20.68 -18.77 -7.15
CA THR A 180 -21.00 -17.36 -7.39
C THR A 180 -19.81 -16.45 -7.08
N LEU A 181 -19.07 -16.68 -5.99
CA LEU A 181 -17.94 -15.82 -5.64
C LEU A 181 -16.80 -15.97 -6.64
N THR A 182 -16.53 -17.21 -7.07
CA THR A 182 -15.53 -17.53 -8.10
C THR A 182 -15.88 -16.87 -9.41
N ARG A 183 -17.13 -17.02 -9.88
CA ARG A 183 -17.61 -16.40 -11.11
C ARG A 183 -17.53 -14.88 -11.05
N MET A 184 -17.93 -14.26 -9.93
CA MET A 184 -17.85 -12.81 -9.76
C MET A 184 -16.41 -12.30 -9.76
N SER A 185 -15.46 -13.08 -9.21
CA SER A 185 -14.03 -12.76 -9.22
C SER A 185 -13.46 -12.71 -10.64
N TRP A 186 -13.82 -13.67 -11.50
CA TRP A 186 -13.45 -13.64 -12.92
C TRP A 186 -14.17 -12.53 -13.71
N LEU A 187 -15.45 -12.28 -13.42
CA LEU A 187 -16.23 -11.22 -14.08
C LEU A 187 -15.65 -9.82 -13.85
N ASP A 188 -14.94 -9.59 -12.75
CA ASP A 188 -14.31 -8.31 -12.45
C ASP A 188 -13.24 -7.95 -13.49
N GLY A 189 -12.33 -8.88 -13.79
CA GLY A 189 -11.32 -8.71 -14.85
C GLY A 189 -11.89 -8.82 -16.26
N LYS A 190 -12.90 -9.68 -16.47
CA LYS A 190 -13.52 -9.90 -17.79
C LYS A 190 -14.02 -8.60 -18.44
N LYS A 191 -14.60 -7.69 -17.65
CA LYS A 191 -15.11 -6.40 -18.16
C LYS A 191 -14.02 -5.57 -18.85
N TYR A 192 -12.82 -5.57 -18.29
CA TYR A 192 -11.67 -4.89 -18.89
C TYR A 192 -11.10 -5.68 -20.06
N PHE A 193 -10.93 -6.99 -19.88
CA PHE A 193 -10.39 -7.86 -20.93
C PHE A 193 -11.25 -7.86 -22.21
N ASP A 194 -12.58 -7.86 -22.09
CA ASP A 194 -13.48 -7.86 -23.25
C ASP A 194 -13.27 -6.62 -24.14
N VAL A 195 -12.99 -5.48 -23.52
CA VAL A 195 -12.79 -4.18 -24.18
C VAL A 195 -11.34 -4.01 -24.66
N HIS A 196 -10.36 -4.33 -23.81
CA HIS A 196 -8.95 -3.97 -24.03
C HIS A 196 -8.07 -5.14 -24.45
N LYS A 197 -8.55 -6.40 -24.36
CA LYS A 197 -7.78 -7.64 -24.57
C LYS A 197 -6.64 -7.85 -23.58
N GLU A 198 -6.61 -7.04 -22.54
CA GLU A 198 -5.70 -7.12 -21.41
C GLU A 198 -6.40 -6.61 -20.15
N VAL A 199 -5.85 -6.98 -18.99
CA VAL A 199 -6.25 -6.42 -17.69
C VAL A 199 -4.99 -5.83 -17.07
N PRO A 200 -4.97 -4.54 -16.68
CA PRO A 200 -3.79 -3.92 -16.08
C PRO A 200 -3.28 -4.69 -14.86
N GLY A 201 -1.98 -4.99 -14.83
CA GLY A 201 -1.37 -5.84 -13.80
C GLY A 201 -1.44 -5.28 -12.38
N TRP A 202 -1.52 -3.95 -12.24
CA TRP A 202 -1.62 -3.28 -10.94
C TRP A 202 -3.04 -3.25 -10.36
N PHE A 203 -4.07 -3.59 -11.15
CA PHE A 203 -5.44 -3.66 -10.62
C PHE A 203 -5.53 -4.79 -9.60
N GLY A 204 -6.14 -4.50 -8.46
CA GLY A 204 -6.45 -5.49 -7.44
C GLY A 204 -7.11 -4.86 -6.21
N ILE A 205 -6.95 -5.53 -5.09
CA ILE A 205 -7.62 -5.23 -3.82
C ILE A 205 -6.63 -4.80 -2.71
N CYS A 206 -5.54 -4.11 -3.05
CA CYS A 206 -4.63 -3.51 -2.06
C CYS A 206 -5.38 -2.61 -1.06
N HIS A 207 -6.41 -1.88 -1.53
CA HIS A 207 -7.31 -1.06 -0.71
C HIS A 207 -8.17 -1.89 0.27
N GLY A 208 -8.34 -3.19 0.04
CA GLY A 208 -8.96 -4.12 0.99
C GLY A 208 -7.96 -4.82 1.89
N TRP A 209 -6.80 -5.20 1.37
CA TRP A 209 -5.72 -5.79 2.15
C TRP A 209 -5.20 -4.83 3.23
N ALA A 210 -4.86 -3.59 2.86
CA ALA A 210 -4.25 -2.63 3.77
C ALA A 210 -5.04 -2.41 5.07
N PRO A 211 -6.37 -2.17 5.08
CA PRO A 211 -7.13 -2.11 6.33
C PRO A 211 -7.27 -3.48 7.01
N ALA A 212 -7.48 -4.56 6.25
CA ALA A 212 -7.59 -5.90 6.84
C ALA A 212 -6.33 -6.28 7.65
N ALA A 213 -5.15 -5.85 7.19
CA ALA A 213 -3.84 -6.10 7.79
C ALA A 213 -3.74 -5.74 9.27
N PHE A 214 -4.47 -4.71 9.71
CA PHE A 214 -4.46 -4.25 11.11
C PHE A 214 -5.83 -4.25 11.79
N MET A 215 -6.92 -4.46 11.04
CA MET A 215 -8.26 -4.58 11.60
C MET A 215 -8.62 -6.03 11.96
N PHE A 216 -7.96 -7.02 11.35
CA PHE A 216 -8.03 -8.42 11.76
C PHE A 216 -6.75 -8.84 12.49
N PRO A 217 -6.84 -9.68 13.54
CA PRO A 217 -5.66 -10.34 14.05
C PRO A 217 -5.08 -11.26 12.97
N ARG A 218 -3.75 -11.44 12.97
CA ARG A 218 -3.04 -12.32 12.04
C ARG A 218 -3.66 -13.73 12.07
N PRO A 219 -4.07 -14.29 10.92
CA PRO A 219 -4.34 -15.71 10.80
C PRO A 219 -3.01 -16.46 10.90
N ALA A 220 -2.66 -16.99 12.07
CA ALA A 220 -1.36 -17.57 12.35
C ALA A 220 -1.21 -19.03 11.87
N LYS A 221 -2.31 -19.74 11.63
CA LYS A 221 -2.29 -21.14 11.18
C LYS A 221 -3.43 -21.51 10.25
N SER A 222 -3.22 -22.56 9.46
CA SER A 222 -4.26 -23.13 8.60
C SER A 222 -5.45 -23.67 9.40
N VAL A 223 -6.66 -23.58 8.84
CA VAL A 223 -7.91 -24.04 9.44
C VAL A 223 -8.55 -25.12 8.58
N LYS A 224 -9.04 -26.19 9.23
CA LYS A 224 -9.83 -27.23 8.57
C LYS A 224 -11.33 -27.00 8.82
N LEU A 225 -12.11 -26.91 7.75
CA LEU A 225 -13.56 -26.67 7.79
C LEU A 225 -14.30 -27.73 6.97
N LEU A 226 -15.57 -27.96 7.32
CA LEU A 226 -16.42 -28.94 6.64
C LEU A 226 -17.40 -28.24 5.69
N THR A 227 -17.45 -28.70 4.45
CA THR A 227 -18.52 -28.41 3.50
C THR A 227 -19.85 -29.04 3.96
N PRO A 228 -20.99 -28.71 3.32
CA PRO A 228 -22.28 -29.34 3.63
C PRO A 228 -22.30 -30.86 3.46
N ASN A 229 -21.52 -31.41 2.52
CA ASN A 229 -21.38 -32.85 2.31
C ASN A 229 -20.28 -33.49 3.19
N LYS A 230 -19.76 -32.76 4.19
CA LYS A 230 -18.74 -33.20 5.15
C LYS A 230 -17.36 -33.51 4.55
N GLN A 231 -17.07 -32.96 3.36
CA GLN A 231 -15.71 -32.91 2.86
C GLN A 231 -14.90 -31.88 3.65
N THR A 232 -13.65 -32.24 3.98
CA THR A 232 -12.73 -31.34 4.68
C THR A 232 -12.03 -30.42 3.69
N LEU A 233 -12.07 -29.12 3.94
CA LEU A 233 -11.28 -28.11 3.24
C LEU A 233 -10.22 -27.54 4.17
N THR A 234 -8.98 -27.46 3.69
CA THR A 234 -7.90 -26.74 4.36
C THR A 234 -7.83 -25.33 3.81
N PHE A 235 -8.00 -24.34 4.68
CA PHE A 235 -7.76 -22.93 4.41
C PHE A 235 -6.43 -22.51 5.00
N TYR A 236 -5.48 -22.12 4.16
CA TYR A 236 -4.18 -21.59 4.57
C TYR A 236 -4.30 -20.14 5.06
N PRO A 237 -3.37 -19.66 5.90
CA PRO A 237 -3.32 -18.25 6.32
C PRO A 237 -3.49 -17.24 5.18
N CYS A 238 -2.80 -17.44 4.05
CA CYS A 238 -2.90 -16.56 2.88
C CYS A 238 -4.33 -16.50 2.30
N GLU A 239 -5.09 -17.60 2.33
CA GLU A 239 -6.46 -17.68 1.82
C GLU A 239 -7.46 -17.01 2.78
N ILE A 240 -7.21 -17.12 4.09
CA ILE A 240 -7.99 -16.41 5.11
C ILE A 240 -7.74 -14.90 4.98
N LYS A 241 -6.47 -14.50 4.81
CA LYS A 241 -6.08 -13.12 4.49
C LYS A 241 -6.76 -12.64 3.20
N ALA A 242 -6.78 -13.44 2.14
CA ALA A 242 -7.44 -13.10 0.88
C ALA A 242 -8.93 -12.79 1.05
N LEU A 243 -9.67 -13.65 1.77
CA LEU A 243 -11.08 -13.45 2.05
C LEU A 243 -11.33 -12.20 2.94
N ALA A 244 -10.45 -11.94 3.91
CA ALA A 244 -10.48 -10.71 4.69
C ALA A 244 -10.22 -9.47 3.83
N SER A 245 -9.23 -9.51 2.94
CA SER A 245 -8.96 -8.43 1.99
C SER A 245 -10.15 -8.17 1.07
N LEU A 246 -10.77 -9.23 0.51
CA LEU A 246 -11.94 -9.08 -0.35
C LEU A 246 -13.15 -8.49 0.39
N LEU A 247 -13.38 -8.92 1.64
CA LEU A 247 -14.41 -8.35 2.50
C LEU A 247 -14.25 -6.84 2.64
N TRP A 248 -13.05 -6.37 2.98
CA TRP A 248 -12.77 -4.93 3.16
C TRP A 248 -12.84 -4.16 1.84
N ALA A 249 -12.39 -4.76 0.73
CA ALA A 249 -12.45 -4.14 -0.60
C ALA A 249 -13.89 -3.92 -1.09
N ARG A 250 -14.82 -4.85 -0.80
CA ARG A 250 -16.16 -4.87 -1.42
C ARG A 250 -17.29 -4.41 -0.52
N SER A 251 -17.11 -4.42 0.80
CA SER A 251 -18.14 -3.99 1.76
C SER A 251 -18.31 -2.47 1.90
N ASN A 252 -17.40 -1.68 1.32
CA ASN A 252 -17.40 -0.21 1.39
C ASN A 252 -17.63 0.36 2.82
N PRO A 253 -16.78 -0.02 3.80
CA PRO A 253 -16.94 0.43 5.18
C PRO A 253 -16.67 1.94 5.30
N THR A 254 -17.20 2.58 6.35
CA THR A 254 -16.86 3.98 6.65
C THR A 254 -15.36 4.13 6.84
N THR A 255 -14.78 5.16 6.23
CA THR A 255 -13.36 5.52 6.38
C THR A 255 -13.24 6.99 6.76
N ARG A 256 -12.08 7.33 7.33
CA ARG A 256 -11.62 8.70 7.52
C ARG A 256 -10.47 8.93 6.56
N PHE A 257 -10.49 10.06 5.88
CA PHE A 257 -9.61 10.32 4.74
C PHE A 257 -9.13 11.77 4.80
N ILE A 258 -7.85 11.98 4.50
CA ILE A 258 -7.26 13.29 4.23
C ILE A 258 -6.36 13.22 3.00
N GLY A 259 -6.05 14.37 2.40
CA GLY A 259 -5.34 14.42 1.13
C GLY A 259 -6.28 14.39 -0.06
N GLY A 260 -5.68 14.45 -1.23
CA GLY A 260 -6.36 14.48 -2.52
C GLY A 260 -5.43 13.96 -3.59
N ARG A 261 -5.99 13.55 -4.74
CA ARG A 261 -5.17 13.12 -5.87
C ARG A 261 -4.99 14.23 -6.89
N CYS A 262 -3.76 14.37 -7.36
CA CYS A 262 -3.47 15.13 -8.57
C CYS A 262 -3.97 14.37 -9.80
N ASN A 263 -5.15 14.74 -10.29
CA ASN A 263 -5.69 14.14 -11.52
C ASN A 263 -5.26 14.88 -12.80
N VAL A 264 -4.25 15.76 -12.70
CA VAL A 264 -3.71 16.50 -13.83
C VAL A 264 -2.50 15.73 -14.35
N GLU A 265 -2.58 15.20 -15.57
CA GLU A 265 -1.54 14.36 -16.16
C GLU A 265 -0.17 15.07 -16.26
N LYS A 266 -0.19 16.38 -16.50
CA LYS A 266 1.00 17.24 -16.51
C LYS A 266 0.71 18.50 -15.70
N PRO A 267 0.89 18.48 -14.37
CA PRO A 267 0.65 19.65 -13.54
C PRO A 267 1.62 20.78 -13.93
N THR A 268 1.19 22.01 -13.75
CA THR A 268 2.00 23.18 -14.03
C THR A 268 2.96 23.36 -12.86
N ILE A 269 4.25 23.28 -13.15
CA ILE A 269 5.34 23.37 -12.18
C ILE A 269 5.92 24.78 -12.13
N ASP A 270 6.49 25.13 -10.99
CA ASP A 270 7.24 26.36 -10.82
C ASP A 270 8.75 26.13 -10.90
N PRO A 271 9.40 26.45 -12.03
CA PRO A 271 10.81 26.14 -12.25
C PRO A 271 11.74 26.85 -11.26
N ALA A 272 11.33 27.96 -10.66
CA ALA A 272 12.12 28.66 -9.63
C ALA A 272 12.33 27.81 -8.36
N THR A 273 11.51 26.77 -8.17
CA THR A 273 11.60 25.84 -7.04
C THR A 273 12.23 24.49 -7.41
N GLY A 274 12.65 24.29 -8.67
CA GLY A 274 13.31 23.06 -9.16
C GLY A 274 14.74 22.88 -8.63
N ARG A 275 14.96 23.12 -7.34
CA ARG A 275 16.27 23.07 -6.69
C ARG A 275 16.71 21.62 -6.49
N VAL A 276 17.99 21.38 -6.75
CA VAL A 276 18.71 20.16 -6.38
C VAL A 276 19.58 20.50 -5.18
N ILE A 277 19.51 19.70 -4.12
CA ILE A 277 20.39 19.83 -2.95
C ILE A 277 20.93 18.48 -2.52
N THR A 278 22.02 18.50 -1.78
CA THR A 278 22.51 17.33 -1.06
C THR A 278 22.17 17.49 0.42
N LEU A 279 21.49 16.51 1.00
CA LEU A 279 21.23 16.43 2.43
C LEU A 279 21.97 15.25 3.03
N TYR A 280 22.26 15.33 4.33
CA TYR A 280 22.71 14.18 5.10
C TYR A 280 21.50 13.47 5.73
N ASN A 281 21.27 12.23 5.33
CA ASN A 281 20.28 11.33 5.89
C ASN A 281 20.98 10.28 6.78
N PRO A 282 20.86 10.38 8.11
CA PRO A 282 21.54 9.46 9.03
C PRO A 282 21.02 8.02 8.93
N TYR A 283 19.81 7.82 8.40
CA TYR A 283 19.23 6.50 8.24
C TYR A 283 19.84 5.74 7.06
N ILE A 284 20.10 6.44 5.93
CA ILE A 284 20.85 5.86 4.81
C ILE A 284 22.29 5.56 5.24
N ALA A 285 22.92 6.45 6.02
CA ALA A 285 24.26 6.19 6.56
C ALA A 285 24.30 4.92 7.44
N ALA A 286 23.28 4.73 8.29
CA ALA A 286 23.17 3.55 9.14
C ALA A 286 22.96 2.25 8.32
N ASP A 287 22.18 2.31 7.23
CA ASP A 287 21.91 1.14 6.38
C ASP A 287 23.15 0.66 5.60
N TYR A 288 24.11 1.54 5.31
CA TYR A 288 25.32 1.22 4.53
C TYR A 288 26.27 0.27 5.28
N GLY A 289 26.18 0.21 6.61
CA GLY A 289 27.06 -0.59 7.47
C GLY A 289 28.49 -0.02 7.56
N THR A 290 29.28 -0.51 8.52
CA THR A 290 30.66 -0.05 8.75
C THR A 290 31.71 -0.77 7.90
N ASP A 291 31.31 -1.87 7.25
CA ASP A 291 32.26 -2.84 6.69
C ASP A 291 32.34 -2.79 5.15
N GLN A 292 31.56 -1.91 4.50
CA GLN A 292 31.61 -1.74 3.05
C GLN A 292 32.68 -0.70 2.66
N PRO A 293 33.71 -1.07 1.87
CA PRO A 293 34.70 -0.12 1.40
C PRO A 293 34.07 0.90 0.46
N LEU A 294 34.37 2.18 0.69
CA LEU A 294 33.89 3.28 -0.16
C LEU A 294 34.70 3.31 -1.46
N GLU A 295 34.00 3.14 -2.58
CA GLU A 295 34.56 3.41 -3.90
C GLU A 295 34.83 4.93 -4.04
N PRO A 296 35.96 5.36 -4.63
CA PRO A 296 36.35 6.77 -4.68
C PRO A 296 35.34 7.72 -5.34
N SER A 297 34.42 7.20 -6.16
CA SER A 297 33.38 7.94 -6.87
C SER A 297 32.01 7.89 -6.21
N GLN A 298 31.83 7.14 -5.11
CA GLN A 298 30.54 7.05 -4.43
C GLN A 298 30.33 8.22 -3.45
N PRO A 299 29.08 8.73 -3.32
CA PRO A 299 28.75 9.71 -2.28
C PRO A 299 29.10 9.19 -0.89
N ARG A 300 29.41 10.08 0.05
CA ARG A 300 29.65 9.64 1.43
C ARG A 300 28.38 8.97 1.97
N PRO A 301 28.48 7.92 2.82
CA PRO A 301 27.30 7.26 3.38
C PRO A 301 26.35 8.28 4.03
N GLY A 302 25.10 8.26 3.60
CA GLY A 302 24.06 9.20 4.04
C GLY A 302 23.94 10.49 3.23
N GLU A 303 24.90 10.85 2.39
CA GLU A 303 24.72 11.95 1.44
C GLU A 303 23.75 11.53 0.35
N THR A 304 22.62 12.23 0.27
CA THR A 304 21.55 11.93 -0.68
C THR A 304 21.16 13.20 -1.42
N GLU A 305 21.01 13.08 -2.74
CA GLU A 305 20.44 14.13 -3.56
C GLU A 305 18.93 14.19 -3.32
N VAL A 306 18.43 15.39 -3.05
CA VAL A 306 17.00 15.67 -2.87
C VAL A 306 16.64 16.78 -3.85
N SER A 307 15.61 16.54 -4.65
CA SER A 307 15.31 17.38 -5.80
C SER A 307 13.81 17.45 -6.09
N LEU A 308 13.34 18.66 -6.41
CA LEU A 308 12.04 18.90 -7.06
C LEU A 308 12.14 18.87 -8.59
N SER A 309 13.35 18.69 -9.14
CA SER A 309 13.63 18.53 -10.56
C SER A 309 13.98 17.08 -10.91
N SER A 310 13.57 16.65 -12.09
CA SER A 310 13.94 15.37 -12.70
C SER A 310 14.88 15.62 -13.88
N GLU A 311 15.77 14.66 -14.14
CA GLU A 311 16.60 14.69 -15.34
C GLU A 311 15.75 14.52 -16.59
N THR A 312 16.03 15.31 -17.61
CA THR A 312 15.41 15.22 -18.93
C THR A 312 16.47 14.80 -19.94
N TRP A 313 16.10 13.84 -20.78
CA TRP A 313 16.90 13.37 -21.91
C TRP A 313 16.30 13.88 -23.21
N SER A 314 17.14 14.46 -24.07
CA SER A 314 16.78 14.78 -25.45
C SER A 314 17.56 13.93 -26.43
N GLU A 315 16.97 13.71 -27.61
CA GLU A 315 17.55 12.88 -28.69
C GLU A 315 18.89 13.42 -29.23
N ASP A 316 19.21 14.69 -28.97
CA ASP A 316 20.48 15.33 -29.32
C ASP A 316 21.62 15.06 -28.31
N GLY A 317 21.34 14.27 -27.26
CA GLY A 317 22.32 13.93 -26.23
C GLY A 317 22.57 15.01 -25.19
N THR A 318 21.76 16.08 -25.17
CA THR A 318 21.80 17.05 -24.07
C THR A 318 20.99 16.55 -22.89
N THR A 319 21.56 16.63 -21.69
CA THR A 319 20.89 16.30 -20.43
C THR A 319 20.53 17.60 -19.72
N GLY A 320 19.24 17.78 -19.47
CA GLY A 320 18.68 18.92 -18.74
C GLY A 320 18.10 18.48 -17.39
N ARG A 321 17.69 19.45 -16.57
CA ARG A 321 16.80 19.20 -15.43
C ARG A 321 15.60 20.13 -15.52
N GLU A 322 14.41 19.55 -15.43
CA GLU A 322 13.16 20.27 -15.40
C GLU A 322 12.35 19.81 -14.19
N GLY A 323 11.60 20.73 -13.59
CA GLY A 323 10.75 20.41 -12.45
C GLY A 323 10.57 21.61 -11.53
N GLY A 324 10.02 21.33 -10.36
CA GLY A 324 9.62 22.32 -9.37
C GLY A 324 8.33 21.90 -8.69
N ARG A 325 7.98 22.66 -7.65
CA ARG A 325 6.73 22.55 -6.92
C ARG A 325 5.53 22.71 -7.88
N PRO A 326 4.53 21.81 -7.84
CA PRO A 326 3.26 22.02 -8.50
C PRO A 326 2.58 23.33 -8.06
N THR A 327 2.02 24.07 -9.01
CA THR A 327 1.36 25.36 -8.76
C THR A 327 -0.13 25.20 -8.46
N GLN A 328 -0.74 24.11 -8.94
CA GLN A 328 -2.11 23.74 -8.61
C GLN A 328 -2.18 23.13 -7.21
N SER A 329 -3.13 23.58 -6.39
CA SER A 329 -3.29 23.10 -5.01
C SER A 329 -3.61 21.61 -4.94
N GLN A 330 -4.48 21.09 -5.81
CA GLN A 330 -4.83 19.67 -5.81
C GLN A 330 -3.68 18.73 -6.20
N CYS A 331 -2.54 19.28 -6.62
CA CYS A 331 -1.34 18.54 -6.97
C CYS A 331 -0.20 18.76 -5.97
N PHE A 332 -0.49 19.44 -4.87
CA PHE A 332 0.42 19.66 -3.75
C PHE A 332 -0.01 18.86 -2.50
N ASP A 333 -1.22 18.29 -2.52
CA ASP A 333 -1.69 17.37 -1.50
C ASP A 333 -0.80 16.10 -1.48
N THR A 334 -0.54 15.48 -0.33
CA THR A 334 -0.92 15.92 1.02
C THR A 334 0.04 17.00 1.55
N ASN A 335 -0.47 18.04 2.22
CA ASN A 335 0.36 19.07 2.86
C ASN A 335 1.40 18.47 3.86
N PRO A 336 2.68 18.86 3.84
CA PRO A 336 3.71 18.26 4.71
C PRO A 336 3.45 18.43 6.21
N GLY A 337 2.84 19.55 6.61
CA GLY A 337 2.41 19.79 7.98
C GLY A 337 1.29 18.85 8.41
N ALA A 338 0.30 18.63 7.53
CA ALA A 338 -0.77 17.67 7.75
C ALA A 338 -0.23 16.24 7.83
N TRP A 339 0.64 15.85 6.88
CA TRP A 339 1.35 14.57 6.86
C TRP A 339 2.07 14.30 8.19
N HIS A 340 2.92 15.23 8.64
CA HIS A 340 3.68 15.05 9.88
C HIS A 340 2.76 14.88 11.09
N LEU A 341 1.74 15.73 11.20
CA LEU A 341 0.78 15.68 12.29
C LEU A 341 -0.06 14.38 12.27
N ALA A 342 -0.47 13.92 11.08
CA ALA A 342 -1.21 12.67 10.91
C ALA A 342 -0.37 11.46 11.34
N VAL A 343 0.86 11.34 10.85
CA VAL A 343 1.80 10.26 11.20
C VAL A 343 2.06 10.21 12.71
N VAL A 344 2.43 11.35 13.30
CA VAL A 344 2.77 11.42 14.74
C VAL A 344 1.57 11.11 15.63
N ASN A 345 0.40 11.67 15.33
CA ASN A 345 -0.79 11.44 16.18
C ASN A 345 -1.42 10.06 15.96
N GLN A 346 -1.34 9.49 14.76
CA GLN A 346 -1.94 8.18 14.50
C GLN A 346 -1.01 7.03 14.94
N LEU A 347 0.25 7.03 14.51
CA LEU A 347 1.19 5.97 14.88
C LEU A 347 1.78 6.18 16.28
N GLY A 348 2.18 7.41 16.63
CA GLY A 348 2.85 7.72 17.89
C GLY A 348 1.89 7.81 19.07
N VAL A 349 0.83 8.62 18.94
CA VAL A 349 -0.15 8.83 20.03
C VAL A 349 -1.20 7.72 20.07
N SER A 350 -1.88 7.48 18.94
CA SER A 350 -3.00 6.53 18.87
C SER A 350 -2.54 5.08 18.84
N LYS A 351 -1.26 4.83 18.52
CA LYS A 351 -0.64 3.49 18.43
C LYS A 351 -1.45 2.54 17.55
N ARG A 352 -1.98 3.06 16.43
CA ARG A 352 -2.74 2.28 15.45
C ARG A 352 -2.30 2.66 14.05
N SER A 353 -2.32 1.67 13.15
CA SER A 353 -1.95 1.87 11.75
C SER A 353 -2.93 2.81 11.03
N MET A 354 -2.47 3.28 9.88
CA MET A 354 -3.24 3.97 8.85
C MET A 354 -2.67 3.55 7.49
N ILE A 355 -3.41 3.82 6.43
CA ILE A 355 -3.02 3.52 5.05
C ILE A 355 -2.49 4.79 4.41
N MET A 356 -1.37 4.66 3.70
CA MET A 356 -0.90 5.67 2.75
C MET A 356 -1.01 5.15 1.32
N ASP A 357 -1.24 6.06 0.37
CA ASP A 357 -0.85 5.81 -1.01
C ASP A 357 0.66 5.97 -1.14
N ALA A 358 1.36 4.87 -1.43
CA ALA A 358 2.82 4.86 -1.53
C ALA A 358 3.33 5.32 -2.91
N SER A 359 2.45 5.45 -3.90
CA SER A 359 2.78 5.97 -5.24
C SER A 359 2.55 7.48 -5.33
N PHE A 360 3.42 8.15 -6.08
CA PHE A 360 3.23 9.53 -6.56
C PHE A 360 3.01 9.50 -8.08
N ASP A 361 2.10 8.64 -8.55
CA ASP A 361 1.74 8.53 -9.95
C ASP A 361 0.26 8.15 -10.11
N TYR A 362 -0.14 7.69 -11.30
CA TYR A 362 -1.51 7.32 -11.62
C TYR A 362 -1.99 6.04 -10.94
N GLN A 363 -1.07 5.14 -10.57
CA GLN A 363 -1.39 3.91 -9.85
C GLN A 363 -1.78 4.26 -8.41
N VAL A 364 -2.46 3.34 -7.74
CA VAL A 364 -2.80 3.50 -6.32
C VAL A 364 -2.29 2.29 -5.57
N TRP A 365 -1.35 2.51 -4.67
CA TRP A 365 -0.76 1.46 -3.85
C TRP A 365 -1.02 1.74 -2.38
N ASN A 366 -2.07 1.10 -1.86
CA ASN A 366 -2.49 1.24 -0.47
C ASN A 366 -1.59 0.39 0.42
N GLN A 367 -0.80 1.03 1.27
CA GLN A 367 0.13 0.34 2.16
C GLN A 367 -0.14 0.68 3.63
N PRO A 368 -0.28 -0.31 4.53
CA PRO A 368 -0.47 -0.05 5.95
C PRO A 368 0.86 0.32 6.63
N LEU A 369 0.83 1.39 7.41
CA LEU A 369 2.02 1.89 8.11
C LEU A 369 2.33 1.07 9.36
N LEU A 370 3.62 0.79 9.58
CA LEU A 370 4.15 0.08 10.74
C LEU A 370 4.85 1.02 11.74
N GLY A 371 5.49 2.08 11.25
CA GLY A 371 6.25 2.98 12.12
C GLY A 371 6.85 4.17 11.38
N TYR A 372 7.45 5.04 12.16
CA TYR A 372 8.22 6.17 11.65
C TYR A 372 9.37 6.50 12.59
N GLN A 373 10.37 7.18 12.05
CA GLN A 373 11.35 7.93 12.81
C GLN A 373 11.75 9.17 12.01
N TYR A 374 12.05 10.27 12.69
CA TYR A 374 12.50 11.47 12.01
C TYR A 374 13.61 12.23 12.75
N THR A 375 14.43 12.91 11.98
CA THR A 375 15.47 13.85 12.42
C THR A 375 15.20 15.22 11.81
N TYR A 376 15.89 16.24 12.32
CA TYR A 376 15.81 17.58 11.79
C TYR A 376 16.95 17.93 10.83
N PHE A 377 16.72 18.93 9.99
CA PHE A 377 17.78 19.72 9.35
C PHE A 377 17.41 21.20 9.36
N ASN A 378 18.40 22.07 9.31
CA ASN A 378 18.17 23.50 9.19
C ASN A 378 17.94 23.87 7.72
N PRO A 379 16.79 24.40 7.30
CA PRO A 379 16.50 24.59 5.86
C PRO A 379 17.29 25.75 5.23
N GLN A 380 17.90 26.63 6.04
CA GLN A 380 18.83 27.66 5.56
C GLN A 380 20.24 27.10 5.32
N THR A 381 20.75 26.27 6.22
CA THR A 381 22.14 25.76 6.14
C THR A 381 22.25 24.35 5.55
N LEU A 382 21.13 23.66 5.43
CA LEU A 382 20.98 22.26 5.00
C LEU A 382 21.70 21.25 5.90
N LYS A 383 22.14 21.66 7.08
CA LYS A 383 22.81 20.80 8.05
C LYS A 383 21.80 20.00 8.87
N GLN A 384 21.96 18.68 8.90
CA GLN A 384 21.23 17.78 9.79
C GLN A 384 21.62 18.03 11.25
N THR A 385 20.66 17.89 12.17
CA THR A 385 20.87 17.99 13.61
C THR A 385 19.76 17.25 14.37
N GLU A 386 20.07 16.79 15.57
CA GLU A 386 19.12 16.17 16.50
C GLU A 386 18.40 17.20 17.40
N LYS A 387 18.80 18.48 17.33
CA LYS A 387 18.29 19.52 18.21
C LYS A 387 17.36 20.46 17.44
N LEU A 388 16.12 20.52 17.88
CA LEU A 388 15.09 21.41 17.31
C LEU A 388 15.54 22.88 17.22
N ALA A 389 16.23 23.38 18.25
CA ALA A 389 16.72 24.76 18.27
C ALA A 389 17.75 25.06 17.17
N GLU A 390 18.62 24.11 16.84
CA GLU A 390 19.64 24.26 15.79
C GLU A 390 19.02 24.12 14.38
N ALA A 391 17.96 23.32 14.26
CA ALA A 391 17.22 23.14 13.01
C ALA A 391 16.28 24.29 12.66
N THR A 392 15.89 25.11 13.65
CA THR A 392 14.92 26.18 13.46
C THR A 392 15.57 27.38 12.78
N THR A 393 14.97 27.87 11.69
CA THR A 393 15.30 29.16 11.08
C THR A 393 14.11 30.11 11.16
N THR A 394 14.36 31.38 11.48
CA THR A 394 13.31 32.40 11.48
C THR A 394 13.03 32.89 10.05
N LYS A 395 11.84 33.43 9.82
CA LYS A 395 11.48 34.01 8.52
C LYS A 395 12.42 35.09 8.02
N THR A 396 13.00 35.88 8.93
CA THR A 396 14.00 36.90 8.58
C THR A 396 15.37 36.32 8.28
N ALA A 397 15.74 35.20 8.90
CA ALA A 397 17.02 34.53 8.68
C ALA A 397 17.02 33.58 7.46
N PHE A 398 15.84 33.17 6.99
CA PHE A 398 15.71 32.23 5.87
C PHE A 398 15.83 32.94 4.50
N THR A 399 17.05 33.35 4.16
CA THR A 399 17.36 34.06 2.91
C THR A 399 17.39 33.16 1.68
N ALA A 400 17.57 31.85 1.86
CA ALA A 400 17.61 30.84 0.80
C ALA A 400 16.25 30.13 0.55
N ASP A 401 15.14 30.68 1.03
CA ASP A 401 13.79 30.09 0.90
C ASP A 401 13.26 30.17 -0.53
N ILE A 402 13.41 29.08 -1.27
CA ILE A 402 12.86 28.95 -2.63
C ILE A 402 11.33 28.93 -2.64
N PHE A 403 10.69 28.62 -1.51
CA PHE A 403 9.23 28.52 -1.39
C PHE A 403 8.58 29.80 -0.87
N LYS A 404 9.34 30.90 -0.71
CA LYS A 404 8.88 32.15 -0.07
C LYS A 404 7.52 32.66 -0.53
N LYS A 405 7.15 32.46 -1.80
CA LYS A 405 5.86 32.89 -2.36
C LYS A 405 4.67 31.97 -2.03
N TYR A 406 4.94 30.73 -1.62
CA TYR A 406 3.94 29.71 -1.26
C TYR A 406 3.71 29.60 0.25
N ARG A 407 4.70 30.04 1.05
CA ARG A 407 4.64 30.02 2.51
C ARG A 407 3.40 30.71 3.05
N SER A 408 2.85 30.17 4.13
CA SER A 408 1.81 30.84 4.89
C SER A 408 2.29 32.22 5.39
N PRO A 409 1.48 33.28 5.25
CA PRO A 409 1.83 34.58 5.81
C PRO A 409 1.93 34.55 7.34
N LYS A 410 1.29 33.56 7.99
CA LYS A 410 1.30 33.36 9.44
C LYS A 410 2.55 32.61 9.94
N ALA A 411 3.32 32.00 9.05
CA ALA A 411 4.56 31.32 9.42
C ALA A 411 5.61 32.34 9.86
N VAL A 412 6.26 32.08 10.99
CA VAL A 412 7.34 32.91 11.57
C VAL A 412 8.68 32.18 11.63
N SER A 413 8.67 30.85 11.61
CA SER A 413 9.87 30.01 11.59
C SER A 413 9.63 28.70 10.86
N PHE A 414 10.73 28.06 10.46
CA PHE A 414 10.74 26.86 9.62
C PHE A 414 11.72 25.84 10.17
N VAL A 415 11.38 24.55 10.07
CA VAL A 415 12.21 23.43 10.53
C VAL A 415 12.19 22.33 9.47
N GLY A 416 13.37 21.92 8.99
CA GLY A 416 13.49 20.80 8.06
C GLY A 416 13.36 19.46 8.78
N ILE A 417 12.72 18.49 8.11
CA ILE A 417 12.47 17.12 8.59
C ILE A 417 12.99 16.13 7.55
N VAL A 418 13.76 15.15 8.01
CA VAL A 418 13.97 13.88 7.29
C VAL A 418 13.20 12.82 8.06
N MET A 419 12.11 12.32 7.47
CA MET A 419 11.27 11.29 8.08
C MET A 419 11.40 9.98 7.31
N ARG A 420 11.89 8.94 7.99
CA ARG A 420 11.80 7.56 7.51
C ARG A 420 10.48 6.96 7.97
N VAL A 421 9.68 6.51 7.02
CA VAL A 421 8.46 5.74 7.28
C VAL A 421 8.74 4.27 7.01
N THR A 422 8.17 3.42 7.86
CA THR A 422 8.16 1.97 7.70
C THR A 422 6.74 1.51 7.42
N TYR A 423 6.52 0.76 6.35
CA TYR A 423 5.21 0.24 5.94
C TYR A 423 5.31 -1.23 5.55
N MET A 424 4.18 -1.93 5.57
CA MET A 424 4.11 -3.31 5.11
C MET A 424 3.99 -3.33 3.59
N GLY A 425 4.79 -4.16 2.92
CA GLY A 425 4.64 -4.45 1.50
C GLY A 425 3.92 -5.77 1.27
N GLU A 426 3.60 -6.01 0.01
CA GLU A 426 3.05 -7.27 -0.44
C GLU A 426 4.06 -8.42 -0.23
N ASN A 427 3.55 -9.62 0.03
CA ASN A 427 4.32 -10.85 -0.05
C ASN A 427 3.59 -11.89 -0.91
N GLY A 428 4.35 -12.80 -1.51
CA GLY A 428 3.77 -13.83 -2.37
C GLY A 428 2.81 -14.75 -1.61
N ASN A 429 1.96 -15.45 -2.36
CA ASN A 429 1.03 -16.43 -1.79
C ASN A 429 1.67 -17.82 -1.73
N SER A 430 1.55 -18.50 -0.59
CA SER A 430 2.05 -19.86 -0.40
C SER A 430 1.09 -20.70 0.46
N GLN A 431 1.09 -22.01 0.26
CA GLN A 431 0.31 -22.97 1.07
C GLN A 431 1.01 -23.28 2.41
N GLU A 432 1.56 -22.27 3.07
CA GLU A 432 2.24 -22.45 4.36
C GLU A 432 1.21 -22.68 5.47
N HIS A 433 1.46 -23.66 6.32
CA HIS A 433 0.53 -23.96 7.42
C HIS A 433 0.58 -22.95 8.56
N THR A 434 1.61 -22.10 8.59
CA THR A 434 1.85 -21.11 9.64
C THR A 434 2.25 -19.77 9.05
N ASP A 435 1.83 -18.69 9.69
CA ASP A 435 2.18 -17.31 9.32
C ASP A 435 2.71 -16.56 10.54
N THR A 436 3.90 -16.00 10.42
CA THR A 436 4.57 -15.22 11.47
C THR A 436 4.96 -13.85 10.92
N SER A 437 5.18 -12.90 11.81
CA SER A 437 5.67 -11.56 11.46
C SER A 437 7.04 -11.56 10.78
N ASP A 438 7.81 -12.63 10.94
CA ASP A 438 9.17 -12.75 10.38
C ASP A 438 9.15 -12.94 8.86
N ASN A 439 8.01 -13.39 8.32
CA ASN A 439 7.80 -13.61 6.88
C ASN A 439 7.13 -12.42 6.18
N ASP A 440 6.87 -11.33 6.91
CA ASP A 440 6.26 -10.14 6.31
C ASP A 440 7.28 -9.33 5.51
N SER A 441 6.81 -8.72 4.43
CA SER A 441 7.57 -7.74 3.66
C SER A 441 7.46 -6.39 4.36
N ILE A 442 8.60 -5.83 4.75
CA ILE A 442 8.69 -4.52 5.40
C ILE A 442 9.56 -3.63 4.52
N ALA A 443 9.00 -2.49 4.13
CA ALA A 443 9.69 -1.49 3.33
C ALA A 443 9.86 -0.19 4.11
N THR A 444 10.83 0.61 3.66
CA THR A 444 11.08 1.95 4.21
C THR A 444 11.20 2.96 3.09
N VAL A 445 10.65 4.15 3.33
CA VAL A 445 10.76 5.31 2.43
C VAL A 445 11.13 6.54 3.24
N ASP A 446 11.98 7.40 2.68
CA ASP A 446 12.47 8.61 3.31
C ASP A 446 11.85 9.83 2.65
N TYR A 447 11.16 10.66 3.44
CA TYR A 447 10.54 11.90 2.99
C TYR A 447 11.29 13.12 3.54
N TYR A 448 11.42 14.14 2.69
CA TYR A 448 12.16 15.36 2.96
C TYR A 448 11.23 16.56 2.78
N TYR A 449 11.08 17.35 3.82
CA TYR A 449 10.21 18.52 3.83
C TYR A 449 10.64 19.49 4.91
N ASP A 450 10.08 20.69 4.91
CA ASP A 450 10.12 21.56 6.08
C ASP A 450 8.72 21.89 6.58
N LEU A 451 8.64 22.21 7.86
CA LEU A 451 7.42 22.58 8.57
C LEU A 451 7.35 24.09 8.74
N GLU A 452 6.16 24.65 8.52
CA GLU A 452 5.85 26.04 8.82
C GLU A 452 5.27 26.16 10.22
N LEU A 453 5.93 26.97 11.06
CA LEU A 453 5.52 27.16 12.44
C LEU A 453 5.01 28.58 12.67
N ASP A 454 3.92 28.71 13.43
CA ASP A 454 3.47 30.00 13.96
C ASP A 454 4.28 30.44 15.20
N ALA A 455 3.93 31.59 15.78
CA ALA A 455 4.63 32.15 16.94
C ALA A 455 4.56 31.30 18.21
N ALA A 456 3.62 30.35 18.29
CA ALA A 456 3.50 29.39 19.38
C ALA A 456 4.20 28.05 19.06
N GLY A 457 4.85 27.93 17.90
CA GLY A 457 5.47 26.69 17.43
C GLY A 457 4.45 25.68 16.89
N LYS A 458 3.19 26.09 16.65
CA LYS A 458 2.17 25.24 16.05
C LYS A 458 2.51 25.00 14.58
N ILE A 459 2.38 23.75 14.15
CA ILE A 459 2.54 23.36 12.75
C ILE A 459 1.29 23.82 11.99
N ILE A 460 1.49 24.69 11.00
CA ILE A 460 0.40 25.30 10.21
C ILE A 460 0.50 25.02 8.71
N GLY A 461 1.56 24.34 8.28
CA GLY A 461 1.85 24.04 6.87
C GLY A 461 3.25 23.43 6.71
N GLY A 462 3.72 23.35 5.47
CA GLY A 462 5.05 22.85 5.14
C GLY A 462 5.29 22.81 3.63
N GLU A 463 6.53 22.58 3.22
CA GLU A 463 6.90 22.42 1.80
C GLU A 463 7.69 21.13 1.58
N TRP A 464 7.33 20.38 0.53
CA TRP A 464 8.04 19.17 0.10
C TRP A 464 9.33 19.51 -0.63
N TYR A 465 10.38 18.71 -0.44
CA TYR A 465 11.67 18.87 -1.13
C TYR A 465 11.86 17.83 -2.25
N SER A 466 10.91 16.91 -2.40
CA SER A 466 10.80 15.95 -3.48
C SER A 466 9.34 15.90 -3.93
N ASN A 467 9.11 15.66 -5.22
CA ASN A 467 7.76 15.42 -5.72
C ASN A 467 7.24 14.05 -5.27
N SER A 468 8.11 13.08 -5.00
CA SER A 468 7.69 11.77 -4.50
C SER A 468 7.25 11.85 -3.03
N HIS A 469 5.96 12.07 -2.82
CA HIS A 469 5.29 12.13 -1.52
C HIS A 469 3.92 11.44 -1.59
N PRO A 470 3.32 11.02 -0.47
CA PRO A 470 2.04 10.34 -0.50
C PRO A 470 0.92 11.30 -0.91
N ASP A 471 0.07 10.86 -1.84
CA ASP A 471 -1.10 11.63 -2.31
C ASP A 471 -2.13 11.80 -1.20
N PHE A 472 -2.45 10.71 -0.49
CA PHE A 472 -3.49 10.71 0.53
C PHE A 472 -3.24 9.70 1.66
N LEU A 473 -3.96 9.91 2.75
CA LEU A 473 -3.96 9.06 3.94
C LEU A 473 -5.39 8.71 4.34
N TRP A 474 -5.60 7.47 4.76
CA TRP A 474 -6.91 7.06 5.25
C TRP A 474 -6.85 5.95 6.28
N THR A 475 -7.89 5.82 7.09
CA THR A 475 -8.03 4.72 8.05
C THR A 475 -9.51 4.45 8.35
N PRO A 476 -9.93 3.19 8.50
CA PRO A 476 -11.24 2.87 9.07
C PRO A 476 -11.35 3.36 10.53
N PRO A 477 -12.55 3.64 11.06
CA PRO A 477 -12.74 3.84 12.49
C PRO A 477 -12.17 2.70 13.34
N LYS A 478 -11.81 2.97 14.59
CA LYS A 478 -11.21 1.98 15.51
C LYS A 478 -12.08 0.75 15.74
N ASP A 479 -13.38 0.97 15.81
CA ASP A 479 -14.45 -0.01 15.95
C ASP A 479 -15.15 -0.30 14.62
N GLY A 480 -14.59 0.16 13.50
CA GLY A 480 -15.11 -0.08 12.17
C GLY A 480 -15.11 -1.57 11.84
N ARG A 481 -16.22 -2.05 11.26
CA ARG A 481 -16.40 -3.43 10.84
C ARG A 481 -16.82 -3.46 9.37
N ALA A 482 -16.09 -4.20 8.55
CA ALA A 482 -16.47 -4.51 7.19
C ALA A 482 -17.56 -5.61 7.19
N VAL A 483 -18.71 -5.36 6.57
CA VAL A 483 -19.86 -6.29 6.56
C VAL A 483 -20.56 -6.30 5.21
N SER A 484 -21.09 -7.46 4.81
CA SER A 484 -21.93 -7.52 3.62
C SER A 484 -23.34 -6.96 3.90
N ARG A 485 -24.10 -6.62 2.85
CA ARG A 485 -25.51 -6.23 2.99
C ARG A 485 -26.42 -7.36 3.50
N TYR A 486 -25.94 -8.61 3.50
CA TYR A 486 -26.69 -9.79 3.94
C TYR A 486 -26.23 -10.33 5.30
N GLU A 487 -25.36 -9.60 6.00
CA GLU A 487 -24.77 -10.02 7.27
C GLU A 487 -25.84 -10.42 8.30
N ALA A 488 -26.93 -9.65 8.39
CA ALA A 488 -28.01 -9.89 9.34
C ALA A 488 -28.82 -11.19 9.08
N LEU A 489 -28.69 -11.79 7.89
CA LEU A 489 -29.36 -13.04 7.56
C LEU A 489 -28.63 -14.27 8.12
N ALA A 490 -27.36 -14.14 8.50
CA ALA A 490 -26.57 -15.20 9.12
C ALA A 490 -26.93 -15.34 10.61
N THR A 491 -28.01 -16.05 10.91
CA THR A 491 -28.49 -16.26 12.29
C THR A 491 -27.95 -17.55 12.92
N GLY A 492 -27.88 -17.61 14.25
CA GLY A 492 -27.44 -18.79 15.00
C GLY A 492 -25.92 -18.85 15.22
N THR A 493 -25.39 -20.04 15.50
CA THR A 493 -23.97 -20.23 15.82
C THR A 493 -23.36 -21.36 14.98
N TRP A 494 -22.19 -21.12 14.42
CA TRP A 494 -21.42 -22.15 13.74
C TRP A 494 -20.53 -22.91 14.74
N ALA A 495 -20.94 -24.13 15.09
CA ALA A 495 -20.18 -25.00 15.99
C ALA A 495 -18.88 -25.52 15.32
N ALA A 496 -17.78 -25.53 16.08
CA ALA A 496 -16.50 -26.03 15.60
C ALA A 496 -16.59 -27.50 15.16
N GLY A 497 -15.94 -27.83 14.04
CA GLY A 497 -15.94 -29.19 13.47
C GLY A 497 -17.29 -29.64 12.91
N LYS A 498 -18.26 -28.74 12.75
CA LYS A 498 -19.54 -29.02 12.07
C LYS A 498 -19.62 -28.25 10.74
N PRO A 499 -20.39 -28.74 9.76
CA PRO A 499 -20.73 -27.93 8.60
C PRO A 499 -21.40 -26.60 8.99
N MET A 500 -21.20 -25.58 8.16
CA MET A 500 -21.77 -24.25 8.35
C MET A 500 -23.32 -24.30 8.38
N PRO A 501 -24.00 -23.58 9.30
CA PRO A 501 -25.46 -23.53 9.37
C PRO A 501 -26.13 -23.03 8.08
N ASP A 502 -27.33 -23.54 7.79
CA ASP A 502 -28.08 -23.22 6.56
C ASP A 502 -28.34 -21.72 6.39
N SER A 503 -28.64 -21.00 7.49
CA SER A 503 -28.84 -19.55 7.49
C SER A 503 -27.59 -18.78 7.02
N TRP A 504 -26.42 -19.18 7.52
CA TRP A 504 -25.13 -18.60 7.13
C TRP A 504 -24.82 -18.89 5.67
N ARG A 505 -25.05 -20.13 5.21
CA ARG A 505 -24.83 -20.52 3.81
C ARG A 505 -25.74 -19.74 2.86
N ALA A 506 -27.03 -19.61 3.18
CA ALA A 506 -27.99 -18.85 2.39
C ALA A 506 -27.63 -17.35 2.33
N ALA A 507 -27.17 -16.77 3.44
CA ALA A 507 -26.69 -15.40 3.49
C ALA A 507 -25.40 -15.22 2.68
N ALA A 508 -24.48 -16.19 2.75
CA ALA A 508 -23.21 -16.17 2.03
C ALA A 508 -23.39 -16.24 0.52
N ALA A 509 -24.25 -17.14 0.03
CA ALA A 509 -24.56 -17.24 -1.40
C ALA A 509 -25.13 -15.92 -1.95
N LYS A 510 -25.95 -15.21 -1.17
CA LYS A 510 -26.45 -13.87 -1.54
C LYS A 510 -25.33 -12.84 -1.57
N ALA A 511 -24.45 -12.83 -0.57
CA ALA A 511 -23.31 -11.90 -0.49
C ALA A 511 -22.29 -12.12 -1.61
N SER A 512 -22.08 -13.38 -2.02
CA SER A 512 -21.22 -13.73 -3.15
C SER A 512 -21.64 -13.07 -4.46
N ALA A 513 -22.94 -12.82 -4.66
CA ALA A 513 -23.44 -12.10 -5.85
C ALA A 513 -22.96 -10.64 -5.92
N ASP A 514 -22.59 -10.04 -4.78
CA ASP A 514 -21.94 -8.72 -4.70
C ASP A 514 -20.42 -8.82 -4.63
N MET A 515 -19.85 -9.98 -4.95
CA MET A 515 -18.43 -10.27 -4.80
C MET A 515 -17.91 -10.05 -3.37
N THR A 516 -18.77 -10.19 -2.36
CA THR A 516 -18.43 -9.91 -0.95
C THR A 516 -18.61 -11.18 -0.11
N PRO A 517 -17.57 -11.70 0.58
CA PRO A 517 -17.77 -12.77 1.54
C PRO A 517 -18.52 -12.25 2.79
N LEU A 518 -19.12 -13.14 3.59
CA LEU A 518 -19.72 -12.73 4.86
C LEU A 518 -18.64 -12.46 5.91
N ALA A 519 -18.81 -11.37 6.66
CA ALA A 519 -17.88 -11.05 7.74
C ALA A 519 -17.92 -12.10 8.84
N ALA A 520 -19.10 -12.62 9.18
CA ALA A 520 -19.27 -13.71 10.15
C ALA A 520 -18.43 -14.96 9.79
N ILE A 521 -18.31 -15.30 8.51
CA ILE A 521 -17.50 -16.44 8.05
C ILE A 521 -16.01 -16.10 8.20
N VAL A 522 -15.58 -14.95 7.68
CA VAL A 522 -14.17 -14.52 7.74
C VAL A 522 -13.69 -14.40 9.19
N GLU A 523 -14.46 -13.73 10.06
CA GLU A 523 -14.16 -13.59 11.48
C GLU A 523 -14.09 -14.93 12.20
N TYR A 524 -14.95 -15.88 11.84
CA TYR A 524 -14.90 -17.23 12.37
C TYR A 524 -13.62 -17.96 11.97
N MET A 525 -13.21 -17.87 10.69
CA MET A 525 -11.96 -18.44 10.20
C MET A 525 -10.75 -17.82 10.90
N VAL A 526 -10.70 -16.49 10.99
CA VAL A 526 -9.65 -15.75 11.69
C VAL A 526 -9.58 -16.16 13.17
N LYS A 527 -10.73 -16.36 13.83
CA LYS A 527 -10.78 -16.84 15.22
C LYS A 527 -10.18 -18.23 15.39
N LEU A 528 -10.44 -19.14 14.45
CA LEU A 528 -9.89 -20.50 14.47
C LEU A 528 -8.39 -20.53 14.10
N ALA A 529 -7.95 -19.57 13.30
CA ALA A 529 -6.57 -19.44 12.82
C ALA A 529 -5.61 -18.79 13.82
N LYS A 530 -6.06 -18.49 15.05
CA LYS A 530 -5.21 -17.88 16.10
C LYS A 530 -4.11 -18.80 16.60
#